data_AF-A0A132P4E4-F1
#
_entry.id   AF-A0A132P4E4-F1
#
_cell.length_a   1.000
_cell.length_b   1.000
_cell.length_c   1.000
_cell.angle_alpha   90.00
_cell.angle_beta   90.00
_cell.angle_gamma   90.00
#
_symmetry.space_group_name_H-M   'P 1'
#
loop_
_entity.id
_entity.type
_entity.pdbx_description
1 polymer ?
#
loop_
_entity_poly.entity_id
_entity_poly.type
_entity_poly.pdbx_seq_one_letter_code
_entity_poly.pdbx_strand_id
1 'polypeptide(L)'
;MNKQEQKNKLWALKWIDKEIEENERHAHQKTGTEANTAYWKGYIASCKNIRYIVKELDEHPKHVMPKFFDDWAKRVIAKHDEFYAISLVARAGWGYGVDFELSENGLSLENKELLYWLVDKCSGNYPNKKKAIEALLYGYEVEKEPLYHVKLKIPGVTYYLIQTFLMPGDTHMCFSAATERYGAKWKNTFTESEIKEIDERYWPFAVPVEEVVEG
;
A
#
# COMPACT_ATOMS: atom_id res chain seq x y z
N MET A 1 -3.86 -4.76 8.34
CA MET A 1 -4.59 -5.42 9.44
C MET A 1 -6.10 -5.40 9.17
N ASN A 2 -6.71 -6.58 9.07
CA ASN A 2 -8.14 -6.75 8.86
C ASN A 2 -8.93 -6.33 10.12
N LYS A 3 -10.20 -5.96 9.95
CA LYS A 3 -11.16 -5.60 11.01
C LYS A 3 -11.22 -6.65 12.13
N GLN A 4 -10.98 -7.93 11.83
CA GLN A 4 -10.95 -9.00 12.83
C GLN A 4 -9.67 -8.96 13.69
N GLU A 5 -8.52 -8.70 13.08
CA GLU A 5 -7.23 -8.60 13.79
C GLU A 5 -7.20 -7.36 14.69
N GLN A 6 -7.78 -6.23 14.25
CA GLN A 6 -8.00 -5.05 15.09
C GLN A 6 -8.85 -5.35 16.33
N LYS A 7 -9.91 -6.12 16.17
CA LYS A 7 -10.74 -6.57 17.30
C LYS A 7 -9.97 -7.48 18.25
N ASN A 8 -9.16 -8.40 17.72
CA ASN A 8 -8.36 -9.33 18.52
C ASN A 8 -7.28 -8.58 19.32
N LYS A 9 -6.57 -7.64 18.69
CA LYS A 9 -5.61 -6.77 19.38
C LYS A 9 -6.26 -5.94 20.47
N LEU A 10 -7.40 -5.31 20.18
CA LEU A 10 -8.13 -4.51 21.17
C LEU A 10 -8.61 -5.37 22.34
N TRP A 11 -9.07 -6.60 22.08
CA TRP A 11 -9.44 -7.56 23.12
C TRP A 11 -8.23 -7.92 24.00
N ALA A 12 -7.09 -8.24 23.39
CA ALA A 12 -5.85 -8.57 24.12
C ALA A 12 -5.37 -7.40 24.99
N LEU A 13 -5.37 -6.17 24.45
CA LEU A 13 -5.01 -4.98 25.23
C LEU A 13 -5.94 -4.77 26.43
N LYS A 14 -7.26 -4.90 26.24
CA LYS A 14 -8.23 -4.79 27.34
C LYS A 14 -8.02 -5.86 28.41
N TRP A 15 -7.71 -7.08 28.00
CA TRP A 15 -7.42 -8.17 28.93
C TRP A 15 -6.14 -7.87 29.74
N ILE A 16 -5.06 -7.43 29.09
CA ILE A 16 -3.80 -7.09 29.77
C ILE A 16 -3.97 -5.90 30.72
N ASP A 17 -4.70 -4.85 30.30
CA ASP A 17 -4.98 -3.69 31.15
C ASP A 17 -5.74 -4.11 32.41
N LYS A 18 -6.72 -5.01 32.27
CA LYS A 18 -7.44 -5.59 33.41
C LYS A 18 -6.53 -6.38 34.36
N GLU A 19 -5.65 -7.23 33.83
CA GLU A 19 -4.69 -7.99 34.65
C GLU A 19 -3.75 -7.08 35.44
N ILE A 20 -3.34 -5.95 34.85
CA ILE A 20 -2.53 -4.94 35.56
C ILE A 20 -3.36 -4.30 36.66
N GLU A 21 -4.55 -3.79 36.35
CA GLU A 21 -5.44 -3.12 37.33
C GLU A 21 -5.77 -4.02 38.54
N GLU A 22 -6.11 -5.29 38.30
CA GLU A 22 -6.49 -6.21 39.37
C GLU A 22 -5.29 -6.57 40.26
N ASN A 23 -4.09 -6.70 39.69
CA ASN A 23 -2.95 -7.29 40.40
C ASN A 23 -1.87 -6.29 40.84
N GLU A 24 -1.89 -5.02 40.38
CA GLU A 24 -0.85 -4.03 40.70
C GLU A 24 -0.76 -3.75 42.21
N ARG A 25 -1.88 -3.83 42.93
CA ARG A 25 -1.93 -3.71 44.40
C ARG A 25 -1.05 -4.73 45.11
N HIS A 26 -0.90 -5.94 44.57
CA HIS A 26 -0.10 -7.01 45.15
C HIS A 26 1.40 -6.75 45.00
N ALA A 27 1.81 -6.02 43.97
CA ALA A 27 3.21 -5.59 43.79
C ALA A 27 3.64 -4.51 44.80
N HIS A 28 2.68 -3.81 45.42
CA HIS A 28 2.91 -2.74 46.40
C HIS A 28 2.52 -3.12 47.84
N GLN A 29 2.03 -4.35 48.06
CA GLN A 29 1.50 -4.78 49.34
C GLN A 29 2.63 -5.02 50.36
N LYS A 30 2.72 -4.20 51.40
CA LYS A 30 3.79 -4.26 52.42
C LYS A 30 3.69 -5.44 53.39
N THR A 31 2.60 -6.19 53.37
CA THR A 31 2.31 -7.26 54.33
C THR A 31 2.68 -8.67 53.83
N GLY A 32 3.14 -8.80 52.58
CA GLY A 32 3.58 -10.07 52.00
C GLY A 32 5.05 -10.38 52.29
N THR A 33 5.46 -11.64 52.10
CA THR A 33 6.89 -11.99 52.10
C THR A 33 7.61 -11.26 50.97
N GLU A 34 8.92 -11.04 51.12
CA GLU A 34 9.74 -10.39 50.09
C GLU A 34 9.68 -11.14 48.75
N ALA A 35 9.68 -12.48 48.81
CA ALA A 35 9.51 -13.34 47.64
C ALA A 35 8.15 -13.15 46.93
N ASN A 36 7.05 -13.03 47.69
CA ASN A 36 5.72 -12.76 47.13
C ASN A 36 5.66 -11.38 46.47
N THR A 37 6.22 -10.36 47.11
CA THR A 37 6.30 -9.01 46.55
C THR A 37 7.13 -8.98 45.26
N ALA A 38 8.27 -9.69 45.23
CA ALA A 38 9.12 -9.80 44.04
C ALA A 38 8.42 -10.50 42.88
N TYR A 39 7.66 -11.57 43.15
CA TYR A 39 6.84 -12.27 42.16
C TYR A 39 5.85 -11.31 41.49
N TRP A 40 5.03 -10.59 42.27
CA TRP A 40 4.02 -9.70 41.72
C TRP A 40 4.61 -8.51 40.95
N LYS A 41 5.74 -7.97 41.40
CA LYS A 41 6.49 -6.95 40.63
C LYS A 41 6.94 -7.50 39.27
N GLY A 42 7.47 -8.72 39.24
CA GLY A 42 7.86 -9.39 38.00
C GLY A 42 6.68 -9.67 37.08
N TYR A 43 5.56 -10.14 37.64
CA TYR A 43 4.32 -10.38 36.90
C TYR A 43 3.80 -9.09 36.23
N ILE A 44 3.66 -8.00 36.99
CA ILE A 44 3.20 -6.71 36.46
C ILE A 44 4.17 -6.13 35.42
N ALA A 45 5.48 -6.26 35.63
CA ALA A 45 6.47 -5.86 34.63
C ALA A 45 6.31 -6.66 33.32
N SER A 46 6.05 -7.96 33.42
CA SER A 46 5.77 -8.82 32.26
C SER A 46 4.50 -8.38 31.54
N CYS A 47 3.39 -8.13 32.25
CA CYS A 47 2.16 -7.60 31.65
C CYS A 47 2.39 -6.28 30.92
N LYS A 48 3.17 -5.35 31.51
CA LYS A 48 3.54 -4.07 30.88
C LYS A 48 4.38 -4.27 29.61
N ASN A 49 5.32 -5.23 29.60
CA ASN A 49 6.10 -5.58 28.42
C ASN A 49 5.25 -6.22 27.32
N ILE A 50 4.37 -7.16 27.67
CA ILE A 50 3.43 -7.78 26.72
C ILE A 50 2.50 -6.72 26.12
N ARG A 51 2.00 -5.80 26.94
CA ARG A 51 1.19 -4.67 26.47
C ARG A 51 1.94 -3.80 25.46
N TYR A 52 3.22 -3.52 25.71
CA TYR A 52 4.07 -2.79 24.77
C TYR A 52 4.18 -3.57 23.45
N ILE A 53 4.56 -4.84 23.48
CA ILE A 53 4.68 -5.69 22.29
C ILE A 53 3.37 -5.74 21.49
N VAL A 54 2.23 -5.92 22.16
CA VAL A 54 0.91 -5.97 21.50
C VAL A 54 0.56 -4.63 20.84
N LYS A 55 1.00 -3.49 21.40
CA LYS A 55 0.83 -2.18 20.75
C LYS A 55 1.63 -2.07 19.47
N GLU A 56 2.86 -2.57 19.47
CA GLU A 56 3.77 -2.52 18.31
C GLU A 56 3.38 -3.49 17.18
N LEU A 57 2.51 -4.48 17.43
CA LEU A 57 2.10 -5.49 16.42
C LEU A 57 1.53 -4.90 15.11
N ASP A 58 1.07 -3.66 15.10
CA ASP A 58 0.48 -3.03 13.90
C ASP A 58 1.40 -1.98 13.27
N GLU A 59 2.54 -1.68 13.90
CA GLU A 59 3.40 -0.55 13.53
C GLU A 59 4.47 -0.94 12.51
N HIS A 60 4.21 -1.97 11.70
CA HIS A 60 5.05 -2.23 10.54
C HIS A 60 4.80 -1.12 9.51
N PRO A 61 5.84 -0.34 9.13
CA PRO A 61 5.67 0.70 8.14
C PRO A 61 5.20 0.06 6.83
N LYS A 62 4.03 0.48 6.34
CA LYS A 62 3.53 0.04 5.04
C LYS A 62 4.51 0.50 3.97
N HIS A 63 4.93 -0.44 3.14
CA HIS A 63 5.75 -0.11 1.99
C HIS A 63 4.90 0.59 0.95
N VAL A 64 5.44 1.66 0.36
CA VAL A 64 4.89 2.22 -0.87
C VAL A 64 5.42 1.39 -2.04
N MET A 65 4.51 0.80 -2.82
CA MET A 65 4.80 -0.18 -3.86
C MET A 65 4.41 0.33 -5.24
N PRO A 66 5.19 0.02 -6.28
CA PRO A 66 4.84 0.40 -7.64
C PRO A 66 3.51 -0.20 -8.09
N LYS A 67 2.82 0.48 -9.02
CA LYS A 67 1.52 0.03 -9.55
C LYS A 67 1.58 -1.34 -10.22
N PHE A 68 2.66 -1.66 -10.96
CA PHE A 68 2.82 -2.99 -11.55
C PHE A 68 2.88 -4.11 -10.50
N PHE A 69 3.38 -3.83 -9.29
CA PHE A 69 3.39 -4.78 -8.19
C PHE A 69 1.97 -4.98 -7.65
N ASP A 70 1.21 -3.90 -7.48
CA ASP A 70 -0.17 -3.96 -7.03
C ASP A 70 -1.06 -4.74 -8.00
N ASP A 71 -0.95 -4.45 -9.29
CA ASP A 71 -1.68 -5.14 -10.35
C ASP A 71 -1.36 -6.64 -10.36
N TRP A 72 -0.08 -7.00 -10.22
CA TRP A 72 0.34 -8.39 -10.09
C TRP A 72 -0.19 -9.06 -8.82
N ALA A 73 -0.04 -8.41 -7.66
CA ALA A 73 -0.44 -8.97 -6.36
C ALA A 73 -1.94 -9.25 -6.33
N LYS A 74 -2.77 -8.30 -6.79
CA LYS A 74 -4.22 -8.47 -6.92
C LYS A 74 -4.59 -9.66 -7.81
N ARG A 75 -3.93 -9.82 -8.97
CA ARG A 75 -4.18 -10.96 -9.87
C ARG A 75 -3.87 -12.30 -9.21
N VAL A 76 -2.72 -12.40 -8.55
CA VAL A 76 -2.29 -13.64 -7.88
C VAL A 76 -3.22 -13.97 -6.71
N ILE A 77 -3.49 -13.00 -5.83
CA ILE A 77 -4.34 -13.19 -4.65
C ILE A 77 -5.79 -13.50 -5.04
N ALA A 78 -6.30 -12.93 -6.13
CA ALA A 78 -7.66 -13.25 -6.60
C ALA A 78 -7.80 -14.70 -7.09
N LYS A 79 -6.75 -15.30 -7.64
CA LYS A 79 -6.74 -16.69 -8.12
C LYS A 79 -6.26 -17.70 -7.08
N HIS A 80 -5.37 -17.27 -6.18
CA HIS A 80 -4.74 -18.08 -5.14
C HIS A 80 -4.87 -17.38 -3.78
N ASP A 81 -3.75 -17.10 -3.10
CA ASP A 81 -3.69 -16.43 -1.82
C ASP A 81 -2.36 -15.65 -1.64
N GLU A 82 -2.25 -14.92 -0.53
CA GLU A 82 -1.08 -14.11 -0.19
C GLU A 82 0.18 -14.97 0.01
N PHE A 83 0.04 -16.17 0.58
CA PHE A 83 1.16 -17.08 0.84
C PHE A 83 1.79 -17.55 -0.48
N TYR A 84 0.95 -17.86 -1.45
CA TYR A 84 1.37 -18.23 -2.78
C TYR A 84 2.06 -17.06 -3.50
N ALA A 85 1.54 -15.83 -3.39
CA ALA A 85 2.22 -14.65 -3.91
C ALA A 85 3.63 -14.46 -3.29
N ILE A 86 3.77 -14.64 -1.98
CA ILE A 86 5.06 -14.60 -1.28
C ILE A 86 6.02 -15.67 -1.85
N SER A 87 5.52 -16.88 -2.13
CA SER A 87 6.34 -17.96 -2.68
C SER A 87 6.92 -17.60 -4.06
N LEU A 88 6.14 -16.91 -4.90
CA LEU A 88 6.56 -16.44 -6.23
C LEU A 88 7.68 -15.39 -6.12
N VAL A 89 7.54 -14.44 -5.19
CA VAL A 89 8.55 -13.41 -4.94
C VAL A 89 9.85 -14.02 -4.40
N ALA A 90 9.74 -14.98 -3.47
CA ALA A 90 10.89 -15.61 -2.83
C ALA A 90 11.77 -16.38 -3.85
N ARG A 91 11.14 -17.12 -4.77
CA ARG A 91 11.84 -17.91 -5.80
C ARG A 91 12.35 -17.08 -6.98
N ALA A 92 11.82 -15.89 -7.21
CA ALA A 92 12.14 -15.05 -8.37
C ALA A 92 13.65 -14.85 -8.55
N GLY A 93 14.18 -15.00 -9.76
CA GLY A 93 15.61 -14.78 -10.05
C GLY A 93 16.52 -16.01 -9.85
N TRP A 94 16.00 -17.14 -9.36
CA TRP A 94 16.71 -18.42 -9.27
C TRP A 94 16.29 -19.38 -10.39
N GLY A 95 16.23 -18.87 -11.64
CA GLY A 95 15.64 -19.59 -12.77
C GLY A 95 14.10 -19.61 -12.79
N TYR A 96 13.47 -18.96 -11.81
CA TYR A 96 12.02 -18.81 -11.72
C TYR A 96 11.58 -17.35 -11.94
N GLY A 97 10.45 -17.19 -12.60
CA GLY A 97 9.73 -15.92 -12.72
C GLY A 97 8.75 -15.68 -11.57
N VAL A 98 7.97 -14.62 -11.72
CA VAL A 98 6.91 -14.20 -10.78
C VAL A 98 5.51 -14.62 -11.24
N ASP A 99 5.43 -15.33 -12.36
CA ASP A 99 4.17 -15.82 -12.93
C ASP A 99 3.76 -17.14 -12.27
N PHE A 100 2.46 -17.30 -12.07
CA PHE A 100 1.86 -18.52 -11.53
C PHE A 100 1.30 -19.44 -12.63
N GLU A 101 0.77 -18.85 -13.70
CA GLU A 101 0.53 -19.54 -14.96
C GLU A 101 1.84 -19.50 -15.76
N LEU A 102 2.59 -20.60 -15.72
CA LEU A 102 3.70 -20.78 -16.65
C LEU A 102 3.10 -20.78 -18.06
N SER A 103 3.44 -19.78 -18.89
CA SER A 103 3.37 -19.99 -20.35
C SER A 103 4.13 -21.29 -20.65
N GLU A 104 3.73 -22.08 -21.66
CA GLU A 104 4.36 -23.38 -22.00
C GLU A 104 5.91 -23.35 -22.06
N ASN A 105 6.50 -22.16 -22.19
CA ASN A 105 7.94 -21.90 -22.30
C ASN A 105 8.62 -21.41 -21.00
N GLY A 106 7.95 -21.45 -19.84
CA GLY A 106 8.54 -21.18 -18.52
C GLY A 106 8.92 -19.72 -18.22
N LEU A 107 8.67 -18.79 -19.14
CA LEU A 107 8.93 -17.36 -19.01
C LEU A 107 7.76 -16.60 -19.63
N SER A 108 6.77 -16.23 -18.82
CA SER A 108 5.78 -15.24 -19.27
C SER A 108 6.48 -13.88 -19.35
N LEU A 109 6.32 -13.21 -20.50
CA LEU A 109 6.87 -11.89 -20.74
C LEU A 109 6.12 -10.79 -19.96
N GLU A 110 4.94 -11.10 -19.41
CA GLU A 110 3.98 -10.11 -18.92
C GLU A 110 4.44 -9.40 -17.65
N ASN A 111 5.22 -10.08 -16.79
CA ASN A 111 5.68 -9.52 -15.51
C ASN A 111 7.21 -9.33 -15.45
N LYS A 112 7.85 -9.11 -16.60
CA LYS A 112 9.31 -8.84 -16.67
C LYS A 112 9.73 -7.64 -15.84
N GLU A 113 8.93 -6.58 -15.84
CA GLU A 113 9.20 -5.37 -15.06
C GLU A 113 9.26 -5.69 -13.56
N LEU A 114 8.28 -6.44 -13.05
CA LEU A 114 8.28 -6.91 -11.67
C LEU A 114 9.48 -7.81 -11.37
N LEU A 115 9.78 -8.77 -12.25
CA LEU A 115 10.92 -9.66 -12.07
C LEU A 115 12.24 -8.88 -11.99
N TYR A 116 12.48 -7.97 -12.94
CA TYR A 116 13.67 -7.11 -12.96
C TYR A 116 13.73 -6.20 -11.74
N TRP A 117 12.60 -5.63 -11.32
CA TRP A 117 12.53 -4.84 -10.10
C TRP A 117 12.89 -5.66 -8.85
N LEU A 118 12.40 -6.90 -8.72
CA LEU A 118 12.72 -7.77 -7.59
C LEU A 118 14.20 -8.20 -7.55
N VAL A 119 14.79 -8.43 -8.72
CA VAL A 119 16.21 -8.80 -8.83
C VAL A 119 17.13 -7.58 -9.01
N ASP A 120 16.60 -6.36 -8.99
CA ASP A 120 17.41 -5.16 -9.06
C ASP A 120 18.34 -5.11 -7.83
N LYS A 121 19.61 -4.79 -8.08
CA LYS A 121 20.67 -4.74 -7.04
C LYS A 121 20.86 -6.06 -6.28
N CYS A 122 21.08 -7.15 -7.01
CA CYS A 122 21.44 -8.49 -6.51
C CYS A 122 22.66 -8.56 -5.55
N SER A 123 23.40 -7.46 -5.34
CA SER A 123 24.72 -7.49 -4.71
C SER A 123 24.73 -7.57 -3.18
N GLY A 124 23.59 -7.54 -2.49
CA GLY A 124 23.65 -7.58 -1.02
C GLY A 124 22.33 -7.71 -0.27
N ASN A 125 21.49 -8.69 -0.63
CA ASN A 125 20.25 -9.11 0.09
C ASN A 125 18.90 -8.78 -0.58
N TYR A 126 18.86 -8.61 -1.91
CA TYR A 126 17.62 -8.42 -2.70
C TYR A 126 16.60 -7.48 -2.03
N PRO A 127 16.94 -6.18 -1.88
CA PRO A 127 16.15 -5.24 -1.07
C PRO A 127 14.68 -5.16 -1.53
N ASN A 128 14.43 -5.24 -2.84
CA ASN A 128 13.08 -5.20 -3.40
C ASN A 128 12.28 -6.49 -3.15
N LYS A 129 12.93 -7.66 -3.04
CA LYS A 129 12.26 -8.88 -2.58
C LYS A 129 11.83 -8.78 -1.13
N LYS A 130 12.74 -8.32 -0.26
CA LYS A 130 12.41 -8.11 1.15
C LYS A 130 11.23 -7.15 1.28
N LYS A 131 11.29 -6.02 0.56
CA LYS A 131 10.22 -5.01 0.50
C LYS A 131 8.89 -5.62 0.02
N ALA A 132 8.89 -6.39 -1.06
CA ALA A 132 7.71 -7.06 -1.59
C ALA A 132 7.10 -8.10 -0.64
N ILE A 133 7.93 -8.89 0.04
CA ILE A 133 7.47 -9.88 1.02
C ILE A 133 6.82 -9.17 2.21
N GLU A 134 7.47 -8.13 2.75
CA GLU A 134 6.91 -7.33 3.85
C GLU A 134 5.63 -6.60 3.44
N ALA A 135 5.55 -6.11 2.20
CA ALA A 135 4.32 -5.54 1.63
C ALA A 135 3.16 -6.53 1.62
N LEU A 136 3.39 -7.79 1.19
CA LEU A 136 2.36 -8.83 1.19
C LEU A 136 1.97 -9.27 2.60
N LEU A 137 2.90 -9.29 3.55
CA LEU A 137 2.64 -9.71 4.94
C LEU A 137 1.93 -8.66 5.78
N TYR A 138 2.33 -7.40 5.66
CA TYR A 138 1.89 -6.31 6.54
C TYR A 138 0.94 -5.33 5.85
N GLY A 139 0.75 -5.49 4.54
CA GLY A 139 0.03 -4.56 3.69
C GLY A 139 0.96 -3.48 3.12
N TYR A 140 0.48 -2.83 2.07
CA TYR A 140 1.21 -1.81 1.34
C TYR A 140 0.29 -0.69 0.87
N GLU A 141 0.90 0.43 0.49
CA GLU A 141 0.26 1.52 -0.23
C GLU A 141 0.79 1.52 -1.66
N VAL A 142 -0.02 1.95 -2.62
CA VAL A 142 0.41 2.01 -4.02
C VAL A 142 0.97 3.40 -4.30
N GLU A 143 2.13 3.46 -4.96
CA GLU A 143 2.66 4.71 -5.50
C GLU A 143 1.59 5.34 -6.40
N LYS A 144 1.06 6.48 -5.97
CA LYS A 144 0.13 7.25 -6.80
C LYS A 144 0.92 7.82 -7.97
N GLU A 145 0.54 7.46 -9.19
CA GLU A 145 1.09 8.12 -10.38
C GLU A 145 0.80 9.62 -10.30
N PRO A 146 1.80 10.49 -10.56
CA PRO A 146 1.57 11.92 -10.59
C PRO A 146 0.53 12.24 -11.65
N LEU A 147 -0.51 12.96 -11.24
CA LEU A 147 -1.54 13.45 -12.13
C LEU A 147 -1.15 14.80 -12.70
N TYR A 148 -1.55 15.05 -13.93
CA TYR A 148 -1.27 16.28 -14.65
C TYR A 148 -2.54 16.86 -15.27
N HIS A 149 -2.60 18.20 -15.30
CA HIS A 149 -3.49 18.95 -16.15
C HIS A 149 -2.77 19.34 -17.44
N VAL A 150 -3.31 19.00 -18.60
CA VAL A 150 -2.82 19.52 -19.89
C VAL A 150 -3.45 20.88 -20.15
N LYS A 151 -2.64 21.95 -20.12
CA LYS A 151 -3.10 23.34 -20.23
C LYS A 151 -2.67 23.97 -21.56
N LEU A 152 -3.63 24.31 -22.41
CA LEU A 152 -3.39 25.15 -23.58
C LEU A 152 -3.72 26.61 -23.26
N LYS A 153 -2.70 27.46 -23.28
CA LYS A 153 -2.84 28.91 -23.10
C LYS A 153 -3.00 29.59 -24.44
N ILE A 154 -4.16 30.21 -24.66
CA ILE A 154 -4.44 31.10 -25.79
C ILE A 154 -4.60 32.51 -25.19
N PRO A 155 -4.20 33.60 -25.88
CA PRO A 155 -4.37 34.95 -25.34
C PRO A 155 -5.79 35.20 -24.79
N GLY A 156 -5.87 35.46 -23.48
CA GLY A 156 -7.13 35.75 -22.77
C GLY A 156 -7.87 34.54 -22.18
N VAL A 157 -7.52 33.29 -22.50
CA VAL A 157 -8.23 32.10 -21.98
C VAL A 157 -7.29 30.90 -21.80
N THR A 158 -7.44 30.16 -20.70
CA THR A 158 -6.77 28.85 -20.50
C THR A 158 -7.76 27.74 -20.76
N TYR A 159 -7.39 26.80 -21.61
CA TYR A 159 -8.16 25.60 -21.88
C TYR A 159 -7.49 24.38 -21.24
N TYR A 160 -8.30 23.48 -20.73
CA TYR A 160 -7.90 22.22 -20.11
C TYR A 160 -8.35 21.08 -21.00
N LEU A 161 -7.48 20.08 -21.16
CA LEU A 161 -7.89 18.81 -21.74
C LEU A 161 -8.92 18.17 -20.79
N ILE A 162 -10.07 17.79 -21.35
CA ILE A 162 -11.13 17.11 -20.62
C ILE A 162 -11.59 15.87 -21.39
N GLN A 163 -11.86 14.82 -20.64
CA GLN A 163 -12.54 13.62 -21.11
C GLN A 163 -13.98 13.67 -20.60
N THR A 164 -14.92 13.65 -21.54
CA THR A 164 -16.34 13.73 -21.28
C THR A 164 -17.02 12.38 -21.51
N PHE A 165 -17.98 12.06 -20.65
CA PHE A 165 -18.82 10.87 -20.75
C PHE A 165 -20.24 11.34 -21.06
N LEU A 166 -20.51 11.58 -22.35
CA LEU A 166 -21.83 12.05 -22.79
C LEU A 166 -22.86 10.89 -22.78
N MET A 167 -22.41 9.66 -23.06
CA MET A 167 -23.20 8.42 -22.97
C MET A 167 -22.31 7.23 -22.57
N PRO A 168 -22.86 6.12 -22.03
CA PRO A 168 -22.08 4.90 -21.75
C PRO A 168 -21.44 4.36 -23.03
N GLY A 169 -20.12 4.32 -23.08
CA GLY A 169 -19.35 3.87 -24.26
C GLY A 169 -18.84 4.99 -25.17
N ASP A 170 -19.36 6.22 -25.05
CA ASP A 170 -18.94 7.37 -25.86
C ASP A 170 -18.01 8.29 -25.07
N THR A 171 -16.71 8.09 -25.29
CA THR A 171 -15.65 8.90 -24.69
C THR A 171 -15.19 9.97 -25.67
N HIS A 172 -15.38 11.24 -25.31
CA HIS A 172 -14.97 12.36 -26.15
C HIS A 172 -13.90 13.22 -25.45
N MET A 173 -12.77 13.41 -26.14
CA MET A 173 -11.68 14.28 -25.71
C MET A 173 -11.84 15.66 -26.32
N CYS A 174 -11.80 16.72 -25.50
CA CYS A 174 -11.82 18.09 -26.00
C CYS A 174 -11.09 19.05 -25.06
N PHE A 175 -10.79 20.25 -25.55
CA PHE A 175 -10.25 21.34 -24.74
C PHE A 175 -11.37 22.28 -24.30
N SER A 176 -11.47 22.55 -23.00
CA SER A 176 -12.52 23.40 -22.43
C SER A 176 -11.95 24.40 -21.44
N ALA A 177 -12.48 25.62 -21.44
CA ALA A 177 -12.17 26.63 -20.42
C ALA A 177 -12.88 26.35 -19.08
N ALA A 178 -13.93 25.53 -19.11
CA ALA A 178 -14.59 25.02 -17.91
C ALA A 178 -14.06 23.63 -17.58
N THR A 179 -13.72 23.39 -16.32
CA THR A 179 -13.33 22.07 -15.81
C THR A 179 -14.51 21.23 -15.34
N GLU A 180 -15.69 21.85 -15.24
CA GLU A 180 -16.92 21.25 -14.71
C GLU A 180 -18.14 21.83 -15.42
N ARG A 181 -19.21 21.05 -15.60
CA ARG A 181 -20.48 21.53 -16.16
C ARG A 181 -21.66 20.83 -15.49
N TYR A 182 -22.56 21.60 -14.86
CA TYR A 182 -23.89 21.20 -14.35
C TYR A 182 -24.08 19.70 -14.09
N GLY A 183 -23.44 19.16 -13.05
CA GLY A 183 -23.65 17.79 -12.59
C GLY A 183 -22.96 16.68 -13.39
N ALA A 184 -22.32 16.99 -14.53
CA ALA A 184 -21.48 16.05 -15.26
C ALA A 184 -20.04 16.09 -14.72
N LYS A 185 -19.57 14.97 -14.17
CA LYS A 185 -18.17 14.80 -13.77
C LYS A 185 -17.33 14.57 -15.02
N TRP A 186 -16.52 15.56 -15.39
CA TRP A 186 -15.50 15.42 -16.43
C TRP A 186 -14.19 14.98 -15.79
N LYS A 187 -13.44 14.11 -16.46
CA LYS A 187 -12.06 13.82 -16.06
C LYS A 187 -11.17 14.88 -16.69
N ASN A 188 -10.44 15.61 -15.86
CA ASN A 188 -9.57 16.73 -16.26
C ASN A 188 -8.12 16.57 -15.78
N THR A 189 -7.81 15.44 -15.14
CA THR A 189 -6.47 15.04 -14.68
C THR A 189 -6.10 13.71 -15.29
N PHE A 190 -4.88 13.60 -15.79
CA PHE A 190 -4.39 12.42 -16.51
C PHE A 190 -3.00 12.02 -16.03
N THR A 191 -2.65 10.75 -16.16
CA THR A 191 -1.28 10.28 -15.91
C THR A 191 -0.40 10.57 -17.13
N GLU A 192 0.93 10.51 -16.98
CA GLU A 192 1.86 10.73 -18.10
C GLU A 192 1.59 9.76 -19.27
N SER A 193 1.35 8.49 -18.97
CA SER A 193 1.04 7.46 -19.96
C SER A 193 -0.27 7.77 -20.69
N GLU A 194 -1.32 8.18 -19.97
CA GLU A 194 -2.60 8.56 -20.58
C GLU A 194 -2.44 9.75 -21.53
N ILE A 195 -1.66 10.77 -21.13
CA ILE A 195 -1.40 11.94 -21.99
C ILE A 195 -0.68 11.51 -23.27
N LYS A 196 0.35 10.66 -23.16
CA LYS A 196 1.11 10.17 -24.33
C LYS A 196 0.29 9.27 -25.23
N GLU A 197 -0.60 8.45 -24.67
CA GLU A 197 -1.51 7.59 -25.42
C GLU A 197 -2.54 8.41 -26.20
N ILE A 198 -3.03 9.52 -25.61
CA ILE A 198 -3.88 10.48 -26.32
C ILE A 198 -3.09 11.15 -27.44
N ASP A 199 -1.99 11.83 -27.09
CA ASP A 199 -1.05 12.46 -28.01
C ASP A 199 0.21 12.93 -27.26
N GLU A 200 1.38 12.43 -27.65
CA GLU A 200 2.67 12.82 -27.05
C GLU A 200 2.92 14.35 -27.10
N ARG A 201 2.34 15.05 -28.08
CA ARG A 201 2.45 16.52 -28.21
C ARG A 201 1.76 17.29 -27.08
N TYR A 202 0.92 16.64 -26.28
CA TYR A 202 0.29 17.24 -25.11
C TYR A 202 1.20 17.27 -23.88
N TRP A 203 2.23 16.43 -23.84
CA TRP A 203 3.15 16.36 -22.71
C TRP A 203 3.85 17.68 -22.34
N PRO A 204 4.34 18.51 -23.30
CA PRO A 204 4.92 19.82 -22.98
C PRO A 204 3.96 20.81 -22.30
N PHE A 205 2.65 20.55 -22.36
CA PHE A 205 1.60 21.37 -21.76
C PHE A 205 1.10 20.80 -20.41
N ALA A 206 1.65 19.67 -19.97
CA ALA A 206 1.29 19.01 -18.72
C ALA A 206 1.82 19.78 -17.51
N VAL A 207 0.94 20.06 -16.55
CA VAL A 207 1.26 20.72 -15.28
C VAL A 207 0.85 19.78 -14.15
N PRO A 208 1.75 19.43 -13.21
CA PRO A 208 1.43 18.53 -12.12
C PRO A 208 0.29 19.09 -11.28
N VAL A 209 -0.61 18.20 -10.86
CA VAL A 209 -1.66 18.49 -9.89
C VAL A 209 -1.02 18.41 -8.51
N GLU A 210 -0.90 19.54 -7.82
CA GLU A 210 -0.52 19.53 -6.41
C GLU A 210 -1.66 18.85 -5.64
N GLU A 211 -1.39 17.70 -5.00
CA GLU A 211 -2.34 17.10 -4.06
C GLU A 211 -2.53 18.14 -2.95
N VAL A 212 -3.69 18.80 -2.94
CA VAL A 212 -4.09 19.62 -1.78
C VAL A 212 -4.25 18.64 -0.64
N VAL A 213 -3.24 18.61 0.23
CA VAL A 213 -3.28 17.88 1.49
C VAL A 213 -4.36 18.56 2.32
N GLU A 214 -5.60 18.07 2.24
CA GLU A 214 -6.60 18.42 3.25
C GLU A 214 -6.08 17.86 4.58
N GLY A 215 -5.57 18.77 5.41
CA GLY A 215 -5.12 18.49 6.76
C GLY A 215 -6.25 18.32 7.76
#